data_AF-A0A1H6M210-F1
#
_entry.id   AF-A0A1H6M210-F1
#
_cell.length_a   1.000
_cell.length_b   1.000
_cell.length_c   1.000
_cell.angle_alpha   90.00
_cell.angle_beta   90.00
_cell.angle_gamma   90.00
#
_symmetry.space_group_name_H-M   'P 1'
#
loop_
_entity.id
_entity.type
_entity.pdbx_description
1 polymer ?
#
loop_
_entity_poly.entity_id
_entity_poly.type
_entity_poly.pdbx_seq_one_letter_code
_entity_poly.pdbx_strand_id
1 'polypeptide(L)'
;MQNSFSYEELMKCGNGELFGLGNAQLPQPPMLMFDRITHISSEGGEYGKGEIIAELDINSDLWFFQCHFNDDPVMPGCLGVDAMWQLVGFYLGWLGGPGRGRALGSGNIKFTGQVLPSAKKITYRINLSRVIATKIVYGRC
;
A
#
# COMPACT_ATOMS: atom_id res chain seq x y z
N MET A 1 -3.77 12.24 14.58
CA MET A 1 -4.24 11.14 13.70
C MET A 1 -3.62 9.85 14.18
N GLN A 2 -4.32 8.72 14.05
CA GLN A 2 -3.77 7.40 14.37
C GLN A 2 -2.54 7.12 13.49
N ASN A 3 -1.48 6.56 14.07
CA ASN A 3 -0.16 6.41 13.43
C ASN A 3 0.27 4.96 13.19
N SER A 4 -0.63 3.99 13.42
CA SER A 4 -0.45 2.57 13.12
C SER A 4 -1.81 1.91 12.92
N PHE A 5 -1.90 0.89 12.07
CA PHE A 5 -3.15 0.20 11.75
C PHE A 5 -2.95 -1.31 11.72
N SER A 6 -3.84 -2.02 12.42
CA SER A 6 -3.93 -3.48 12.45
C SER A 6 -4.63 -4.05 11.21
N TYR A 7 -4.49 -5.36 10.99
CA TYR A 7 -5.13 -6.05 9.86
C TYR A 7 -6.65 -5.81 9.82
N GLU A 8 -7.32 -5.88 10.97
CA GLU A 8 -8.77 -5.64 11.08
C GLU A 8 -9.16 -4.24 10.61
N GLU A 9 -8.34 -3.23 10.90
CA GLU A 9 -8.58 -1.86 10.47
C GLU A 9 -8.30 -1.68 8.98
N LEU A 10 -7.33 -2.39 8.42
CA LEU A 10 -7.09 -2.43 6.98
C LEU A 10 -8.26 -3.09 6.23
N MET A 11 -8.85 -4.15 6.80
CA MET A 11 -10.06 -4.78 6.27
C MET A 11 -11.25 -3.82 6.28
N LYS A 12 -11.43 -3.06 7.36
CA LYS A 12 -12.43 -1.97 7.42
C LYS A 12 -12.17 -0.90 6.35
N CYS A 13 -10.91 -0.56 6.09
CA CYS A 13 -10.56 0.35 5.00
C CYS A 13 -10.99 -0.19 3.64
N GLY A 14 -10.72 -1.47 3.36
CA GLY A 14 -11.18 -2.10 2.12
C GLY A 14 -12.71 -2.18 2.01
N ASN A 15 -13.43 -2.29 3.12
CA ASN A 15 -14.90 -2.26 3.14
C ASN A 15 -15.47 -0.84 2.99
N GLY A 16 -14.63 0.21 2.98
CA GLY A 16 -15.06 1.61 2.93
C GLY A 16 -15.55 2.16 4.27
N GLU A 17 -15.26 1.48 5.36
CA GLU A 17 -15.72 1.84 6.71
C GLU A 17 -14.73 2.75 7.45
N LEU A 18 -13.49 2.88 6.96
CA LEU A 18 -12.43 3.65 7.64
C LEU A 18 -12.43 5.14 7.28
N PHE A 19 -12.47 5.47 5.98
CA PHE A 19 -12.39 6.87 5.50
C PHE A 19 -13.75 7.44 5.08
N GLY A 20 -14.83 6.68 5.23
CA GLY A 20 -16.18 7.07 4.85
C GLY A 20 -16.53 6.79 3.37
N LEU A 21 -17.83 6.84 3.08
CA LEU A 21 -18.38 6.45 1.78
C LEU A 21 -17.82 7.33 0.64
N GLY A 22 -17.34 6.68 -0.41
CA GLY A 22 -16.83 7.36 -1.62
C GLY A 22 -15.35 7.74 -1.57
N ASN A 23 -14.68 7.54 -0.44
CA ASN A 23 -13.26 7.87 -0.25
C ASN A 23 -12.35 6.67 -0.54
N ALA A 24 -11.07 6.81 -0.20
CA ALA A 24 -10.06 5.79 -0.45
C ALA A 24 -10.44 4.45 0.21
N GLN A 25 -10.18 3.37 -0.51
CA GLN A 25 -10.36 1.99 -0.05
C GLN A 25 -9.12 1.21 -0.41
N LEU A 26 -8.71 0.31 0.47
CA LEU A 26 -7.72 -0.71 0.13
C LEU A 26 -8.37 -1.83 -0.69
N PRO A 27 -7.59 -2.58 -1.48
CA PRO A 27 -8.06 -3.85 -2.00
C PRO A 27 -8.44 -4.81 -0.86
N GLN A 28 -9.34 -5.73 -1.15
CA GLN A 28 -9.64 -6.86 -0.27
C GLN A 28 -8.68 -8.03 -0.58
N PRO A 29 -8.46 -8.96 0.36
CA PRO A 29 -7.83 -10.24 0.06
C PRO A 29 -8.51 -10.93 -1.14
N PRO A 30 -7.74 -11.55 -2.05
CA PRO A 30 -6.31 -11.85 -1.93
C PRO A 30 -5.37 -10.73 -2.45
N MET A 31 -5.89 -9.53 -2.76
CA MET A 31 -5.10 -8.43 -3.34
C MET A 31 -4.59 -7.42 -2.29
N LEU A 32 -4.98 -7.52 -1.02
CA LEU A 32 -4.38 -6.73 0.06
C LEU A 32 -2.96 -7.25 0.36
N MET A 33 -1.93 -6.42 0.12
CA MET A 33 -0.53 -6.88 0.12
C MET A 33 0.29 -6.45 1.35
N PHE A 34 -0.36 -6.17 2.48
CA PHE A 34 0.29 -5.96 3.77
C PHE A 34 -0.72 -6.23 4.89
N ASP A 35 -0.20 -6.72 6.02
CA ASP A 35 -1.00 -7.11 7.18
C ASP A 35 -1.19 -5.97 8.17
N ARG A 36 -0.28 -4.99 8.16
CA ARG A 36 -0.27 -3.90 9.13
C ARG A 36 0.52 -2.70 8.63
N ILE A 37 0.11 -1.52 9.09
CA ILE A 37 0.90 -0.29 9.04
C ILE A 37 1.47 -0.10 10.43
N THR A 38 2.78 -0.24 10.60
CA THR A 38 3.45 -0.08 11.90
C THR A 38 3.77 1.39 12.19
N HIS A 39 3.89 2.22 11.17
CA HIS A 39 4.11 3.65 11.30
C HIS A 39 3.53 4.42 10.12
N ILE A 40 2.85 5.53 10.38
CA ILE A 40 2.46 6.52 9.38
C ILE A 40 2.53 7.92 10.01
N SER A 41 3.15 8.85 9.28
CA SER A 41 3.37 10.23 9.74
C SER A 41 3.29 11.20 8.58
N SER A 42 2.72 12.38 8.80
CA SER A 42 2.73 13.50 7.85
C SER A 42 4.03 14.30 7.85
N GLU A 43 4.91 13.99 8.78
CA GLU A 43 6.23 14.60 8.98
C GLU A 43 7.30 13.51 8.94
N GLY A 44 8.57 13.89 8.77
CA GLY A 44 9.66 12.93 8.64
C GLY A 44 9.76 12.33 7.25
N GLY A 45 10.36 11.14 7.17
CA GLY A 45 10.84 10.55 5.92
C GLY A 45 11.99 11.32 5.26
N GLU A 46 12.54 10.74 4.21
CA GLU A 46 13.72 11.26 3.48
C GLU A 46 13.54 12.71 2.99
N TYR A 47 12.32 13.11 2.64
CA TYR A 47 12.02 14.44 2.09
C TYR A 47 11.31 15.36 3.09
N GLY A 48 11.09 14.92 4.33
CA GLY A 48 10.37 15.70 5.34
C GLY A 48 8.89 15.95 5.01
N LYS A 49 8.27 15.12 4.14
CA LYS A 49 6.86 15.24 3.71
C LYS A 49 5.99 14.06 4.13
N GLY A 50 6.49 13.27 5.07
CA GLY A 50 5.82 12.11 5.62
C GLY A 50 6.43 10.79 5.17
N GLU A 51 6.09 9.75 5.92
CA GLU A 51 6.54 8.39 5.69
C GLU A 51 5.49 7.36 6.12
N ILE A 52 5.63 6.15 5.58
CA ILE A 52 4.81 4.99 5.92
C ILE A 52 5.71 3.77 6.03
N ILE A 53 5.55 3.00 7.10
CA ILE A 53 6.16 1.70 7.29
C ILE A 53 5.04 0.67 7.47
N ALA A 54 5.07 -0.37 6.64
CA ALA A 54 4.08 -1.44 6.66
C ALA A 54 4.76 -2.80 6.52
N GLU A 55 4.07 -3.86 6.89
CA GLU A 55 4.62 -5.20 6.92
C GLU A 55 3.63 -6.23 6.38
N LEU A 56 4.15 -7.25 5.68
CA LEU A 56 3.45 -8.46 5.27
C LEU A 56 4.20 -9.66 5.85
N ASP A 57 3.52 -10.51 6.61
CA ASP A 57 4.08 -11.78 7.08
C ASP A 57 4.11 -12.78 5.93
N ILE A 58 5.23 -13.49 5.80
CA ILE A 58 5.42 -14.48 4.74
C ILE A 58 5.33 -15.88 5.33
N ASN A 59 4.53 -16.70 4.66
CA ASN A 59 4.42 -18.13 4.89
C ASN A 59 4.23 -18.84 3.54
N SER A 60 4.52 -20.14 3.50
CA SER A 60 4.46 -20.97 2.28
C SER A 60 3.06 -21.13 1.70
N ASP A 61 2.03 -20.82 2.49
CA ASP A 61 0.64 -21.07 2.14
C ASP A 61 -0.01 -19.86 1.46
N LEU A 62 0.73 -18.75 1.33
CA LEU A 62 0.28 -17.59 0.57
C LEU A 62 -0.01 -17.99 -0.89
N TRP A 63 -1.20 -17.57 -1.35
CA TRP A 63 -1.81 -18.04 -2.60
C TRP A 63 -0.89 -17.93 -3.82
N PHE A 64 -0.08 -16.87 -3.89
CA PHE A 64 0.75 -16.61 -5.05
C PHE A 64 1.93 -17.59 -5.18
N PHE A 65 2.38 -18.21 -4.09
CA PHE A 65 3.43 -19.24 -4.19
C PHE A 65 2.93 -20.52 -4.84
N GLN A 66 1.62 -20.79 -4.77
CA GLN A 66 0.99 -21.97 -5.35
C GLN A 66 0.82 -21.87 -6.88
N CYS A 67 1.01 -20.68 -7.45
CA CYS A 67 0.81 -20.43 -8.88
C CYS A 67 1.93 -19.63 -9.56
N HIS A 68 2.98 -19.23 -8.82
CA HIS A 68 4.06 -18.40 -9.36
C HIS A 68 5.41 -18.78 -8.73
N PHE A 69 6.17 -19.72 -9.30
CA PHE A 69 5.79 -20.70 -10.32
C PHE A 69 5.68 -22.10 -9.69
N ASN A 70 5.02 -23.06 -10.34
CA ASN A 70 4.74 -24.38 -9.76
C ASN A 70 5.97 -25.08 -9.14
N ASP A 71 7.13 -24.99 -9.80
CA ASP A 71 8.38 -25.64 -9.36
C ASP A 71 9.45 -24.63 -8.88
N ASP A 72 9.14 -23.33 -8.89
CA ASP A 72 10.03 -22.24 -8.47
C ASP A 72 9.21 -21.13 -7.79
N PRO A 73 8.73 -21.38 -6.56
CA PRO A 73 7.82 -20.46 -5.89
C PRO A 73 8.54 -19.18 -5.47
N VAL A 74 8.01 -18.06 -5.95
CA VAL A 74 8.52 -16.71 -5.70
C VAL A 74 7.38 -15.70 -5.71
N MET A 75 7.37 -14.77 -4.76
CA MET A 75 6.35 -13.71 -4.76
C MET A 75 6.43 -12.92 -6.07
N PRO A 76 5.31 -12.72 -6.79
CA PRO A 76 5.28 -11.83 -7.94
C PRO A 76 5.74 -10.42 -7.57
N GLY A 77 6.82 -9.93 -8.20
CA GLY A 77 7.36 -8.59 -7.91
C GLY A 77 6.34 -7.47 -8.10
N CYS A 78 5.37 -7.65 -9.01
CA CYS A 78 4.27 -6.70 -9.23
C CYS A 78 3.36 -6.52 -8.01
N LEU A 79 3.15 -7.55 -7.19
CA LEU A 79 2.37 -7.45 -5.96
C LEU A 79 3.09 -6.62 -4.89
N GLY A 80 4.42 -6.69 -4.84
CA GLY A 80 5.23 -5.82 -4.01
C GLY A 80 5.15 -4.35 -4.45
N VAL A 81 5.09 -4.10 -5.76
CA VAL A 81 4.85 -2.76 -6.30
C VAL A 81 3.45 -2.25 -5.97
N ASP A 82 2.44 -3.12 -6.10
CA ASP A 82 1.06 -2.76 -5.79
C ASP A 82 0.88 -2.41 -4.31
N ALA A 83 1.54 -3.12 -3.40
CA ALA A 83 1.59 -2.76 -1.97
C ALA A 83 2.05 -1.31 -1.76
N MET A 84 3.07 -0.85 -2.49
CA MET A 84 3.53 0.54 -2.40
C MET A 84 2.46 1.53 -2.88
N TRP A 85 1.75 1.24 -3.97
CA TRP A 85 0.66 2.09 -4.46
C TRP A 85 -0.55 2.10 -3.52
N GLN A 86 -0.90 0.95 -2.95
CA GLN A 86 -1.93 0.82 -1.93
C GLN A 86 -1.61 1.71 -0.71
N LEU A 87 -0.36 1.69 -0.22
CA LEU A 87 0.07 2.53 0.90
C LEU A 87 0.02 4.03 0.59
N VAL A 88 0.43 4.44 -0.62
CA VAL A 88 0.29 5.83 -1.05
C VAL A 88 -1.18 6.25 -1.12
N GLY A 89 -2.05 5.40 -1.66
CA GLY A 89 -3.50 5.65 -1.68
C GLY A 89 -4.11 5.75 -0.29
N PHE A 90 -3.70 4.85 0.62
CA PHE A 90 -4.09 4.88 2.03
C PHE A 90 -3.66 6.18 2.70
N TYR A 91 -2.44 6.64 2.48
CA TYR A 91 -1.91 7.89 3.03
C TYR A 91 -2.72 9.11 2.62
N LEU A 92 -3.16 9.18 1.36
CA LEU A 92 -4.01 10.26 0.89
C LEU A 92 -5.38 10.26 1.57
N GLY A 93 -5.98 9.07 1.77
CA GLY A 93 -7.22 8.92 2.56
C GLY A 93 -7.02 9.29 4.04
N TRP A 94 -5.89 8.88 4.61
CA TRP A 94 -5.49 9.16 5.99
C TRP A 94 -5.30 10.67 6.26
N LEU A 95 -4.78 11.41 5.28
CA LEU A 95 -4.72 12.88 5.32
C LEU A 95 -6.10 13.57 5.16
N GLY A 96 -7.17 12.80 4.96
CA GLY A 96 -8.53 13.33 4.74
C GLY A 96 -8.84 13.71 3.30
N GLY A 97 -8.05 13.22 2.33
CA GLY A 97 -8.31 13.42 0.91
C GLY A 97 -9.61 12.71 0.45
N PRO A 98 -10.55 13.41 -0.21
CA PRO A 98 -11.77 12.78 -0.70
C PRO A 98 -11.54 11.99 -1.99
N GLY A 99 -12.44 11.05 -2.27
CA GLY A 99 -12.48 10.30 -3.53
C GLY A 99 -11.71 8.99 -3.54
N ARG A 100 -11.90 8.21 -4.61
CA ARG A 100 -11.31 6.87 -4.75
C ARG A 100 -9.88 6.94 -5.30
N GLY A 101 -8.97 6.21 -4.67
CA GLY A 101 -7.57 6.12 -5.10
C GLY A 101 -7.42 5.42 -6.46
N ARG A 102 -6.50 5.93 -7.29
CA ARG A 102 -6.03 5.30 -8.53
C ARG A 102 -4.52 5.49 -8.63
N ALA A 103 -3.78 4.40 -8.84
CA ALA A 103 -2.36 4.49 -9.13
C ALA A 103 -2.17 5.17 -10.49
N LEU A 104 -1.24 6.13 -10.55
CA LEU A 104 -0.93 6.86 -11.79
C LEU A 104 0.36 6.37 -12.47
N GLY A 105 1.04 5.40 -11.85
CA GLY A 105 2.28 4.82 -12.34
C GLY A 105 3.45 5.01 -11.38
N SER A 106 4.65 4.76 -11.90
CA SER A 106 5.92 4.96 -11.21
C SER A 106 6.96 5.43 -12.22
N GLY A 107 8.00 6.11 -11.74
CA GLY A 107 9.13 6.51 -12.59
C GLY A 107 10.02 5.30 -12.93
N ASN A 108 10.85 4.90 -11.98
CA ASN A 108 11.76 3.76 -12.15
C ASN A 108 11.46 2.69 -11.10
N ILE A 109 11.37 1.44 -11.53
CA ILE A 109 11.23 0.26 -10.66
C ILE A 109 12.42 -0.65 -10.92
N LYS A 110 13.06 -1.12 -9.85
CA LYS A 110 14.18 -2.06 -9.92
C LYS A 110 13.91 -3.22 -8.97
N PHE A 111 14.00 -4.45 -9.46
CA PHE A 111 14.00 -5.66 -8.65
C PHE A 111 15.43 -6.19 -8.58
N THR A 112 16.01 -6.22 -7.38
CA THR A 112 17.40 -6.66 -7.14
C THR A 112 17.49 -7.94 -6.31
N GLY A 113 16.34 -8.50 -5.94
CA GLY A 113 16.21 -9.70 -5.13
C GLY A 113 14.79 -10.27 -5.26
N GLN A 114 14.51 -11.29 -4.47
CA GLN A 114 13.27 -12.05 -4.55
C GLN A 114 12.77 -12.44 -3.15
N VAL A 115 11.48 -12.74 -3.06
CA VAL A 115 10.86 -13.25 -1.81
C VAL A 115 10.47 -14.69 -2.02
N LEU A 116 11.10 -15.57 -1.25
CA LEU A 116 10.87 -17.01 -1.25
C LEU A 116 9.89 -17.43 -0.15
N PRO A 117 9.26 -18.62 -0.24
CA PRO A 117 8.37 -19.16 0.80
C PRO A 117 9.02 -19.28 2.18
N SER A 118 10.36 -19.38 2.23
CA SER A 118 11.13 -19.48 3.47
C SER A 118 11.34 -18.13 4.18
N ALA A 119 11.07 -17.01 3.49
CA ALA A 119 11.11 -15.68 4.09
C ALA A 119 10.09 -15.58 5.23
N LYS A 120 10.29 -14.61 6.12
CA LYS A 120 9.42 -14.43 7.30
C LYS A 120 8.56 -13.19 7.22
N LYS A 121 9.08 -12.12 6.61
CA LYS A 121 8.43 -10.83 6.60
C LYS A 121 8.96 -9.96 5.47
N ILE A 122 8.07 -9.20 4.85
CA ILE A 122 8.40 -8.05 4.01
C ILE A 122 8.12 -6.79 4.81
N THR A 123 9.03 -5.81 4.71
CA THR A 123 8.79 -4.46 5.23
C THR A 123 8.79 -3.46 4.07
N TYR A 124 7.67 -2.77 3.90
CA TYR A 124 7.53 -1.67 2.96
C TYR A 124 7.88 -0.36 3.68
N ARG A 125 8.72 0.46 3.05
CA ARG A 125 9.10 1.80 3.54
C ARG A 125 8.85 2.80 2.43
N ILE A 126 7.91 3.73 2.66
CA ILE A 126 7.52 4.74 1.68
C ILE A 126 7.92 6.10 2.21
N ASN A 127 8.73 6.83 1.45
CA ASN A 127 9.05 8.24 1.70
C ASN A 127 8.27 9.10 0.71
N LEU A 128 7.43 10.00 1.21
CA LEU A 128 6.66 10.89 0.36
C LEU A 128 7.55 12.05 -0.06
N SER A 129 7.72 12.28 -1.37
CA SER A 129 8.50 13.41 -1.88
C SER A 129 7.63 14.65 -2.14
N ARG A 130 6.38 14.44 -2.56
CA ARG A 130 5.41 15.50 -2.84
C ARG A 130 3.98 14.99 -2.71
N VAL A 131 3.12 15.78 -2.07
CA VAL A 131 1.67 15.54 -1.97
C VAL A 131 0.96 16.75 -2.56
N ILE A 132 0.05 16.52 -3.51
CA ILE A 132 -0.73 17.60 -4.15
C ILE A 132 -2.21 17.34 -3.85
N ALA A 133 -2.80 18.15 -2.97
CA ALA A 133 -4.22 18.15 -2.67
C ALA A 133 -4.86 19.37 -3.32
N THR A 134 -5.40 19.23 -4.54
CA THR A 134 -6.11 20.31 -5.24
C THR A 134 -7.60 20.01 -5.30
N LYS A 135 -8.45 21.02 -5.03
CA LYS A 135 -9.88 20.99 -5.40
C LYS A 135 -9.96 21.26 -6.90
N ILE A 136 -9.93 20.23 -7.75
CA ILE A 136 -10.04 20.49 -9.19
C ILE A 136 -11.52 20.72 -9.56
N VAL A 137 -11.87 21.97 -9.87
CA VAL A 137 -13.02 22.32 -10.72
C VAL A 137 -12.46 22.62 -12.10
N TYR A 138 -12.86 21.85 -13.11
CA TYR A 138 -12.41 22.07 -14.50
C TYR A 138 -13.60 22.32 -15.42
N GLY A 139 -13.56 23.46 -16.12
CA GLY A 139 -14.36 23.71 -17.32
C GLY A 139 -13.43 23.75 -18.52
N ARG A 140 -13.72 22.96 -19.56
CA ARG A 140 -13.15 23.17 -20.89
C ARG A 140 -14.19 23.89 -21.74
N CYS A 141 -13.76 24.96 -22.41
CA CYS A 141 -14.41 25.41 -23.64
C CYS A 141 -13.95 24.51 -24.79
#